data_AF-A0A942ASG0-F1
#
_entry.id   AF-A0A942ASG0-F1
#
_cell.length_a   1.000
_cell.length_b   1.000
_cell.length_c   1.000
_cell.angle_alpha   90.00
_cell.angle_beta   90.00
_cell.angle_gamma   90.00
#
_symmetry.space_group_name_H-M   'P 1'
#
loop_
_entity.id
_entity.type
_entity.pdbx_description
1 polymer ?
#
loop_
_entity_poly.entity_id
_entity_poly.type
_entity_poly.pdbx_seq_one_letter_code
_entity_poly.pdbx_strand_id
1 'polypeptide(L)'
;MKYILGILLLIIGFVSEAQRLSVQSFRKLENDLSARGSEGRTDQNGDRCAIIKIVTTERNFVFEPDALGTMGTEQKTGEIWLYVPYGAKRLTIKHPVYGILRDYMYSEQIDKACVYELVLNTTRVLVAPETSRRWKEDDVDFSSLPQLNYNFQTSPFIVGDQAYVLFTLRKTSASYTRSIHAKDEEQSRFLGRTVRKYYHIKAHKETVSVAGFYKYDFLLKKWLDCTPPPYRTYTVEISENPSFSLGRSGSDFGLEAIGNFIFTLKRDYVYHPPFDKWLTVPTTFEQSYLVRDKIIKCSADENSMYLIHIYNPAENSLVLAEAIPQKKGFISKISVVADQVYFVISPENRKKIALTQVYLIDLDQEKVEEISEKNVSFFYKVLETSADGYKL
;
A
#
# COMPACT_ATOMS: atom_id res chain seq x y z
N MET A 1 -5.29 19.20 52.02
CA MET A 1 -4.71 17.99 51.39
C MET A 1 -5.68 16.78 51.36
N LYS A 2 -7.00 16.97 51.15
CA LYS A 2 -7.98 15.86 51.05
C LYS A 2 -8.68 15.76 49.68
N TYR A 3 -8.56 16.79 48.84
CA TYR A 3 -9.21 16.82 47.51
C TYR A 3 -8.26 16.51 46.35
N ILE A 4 -6.95 16.45 46.58
CA ILE A 4 -5.96 16.15 45.53
C ILE A 4 -5.92 14.63 45.24
N LEU A 5 -6.23 13.78 46.22
CA LEU A 5 -6.27 12.33 46.03
C LEU A 5 -7.53 11.86 45.27
N GLY A 6 -8.63 12.62 45.32
CA GLY A 6 -9.88 12.29 44.61
C GLY A 6 -9.86 12.67 43.13
N ILE A 7 -9.10 13.70 42.75
CA ILE A 7 -8.97 14.13 41.33
C ILE A 7 -7.97 13.25 40.57
N LEU A 8 -6.96 12.70 41.27
CA LEU A 8 -6.02 11.74 40.67
C LEU A 8 -6.67 10.36 40.40
N LEU A 9 -7.76 10.03 41.09
CA LEU A 9 -8.48 8.76 40.93
C LEU A 9 -9.56 8.79 39.82
N LEU A 10 -9.87 9.96 39.26
CA LEU A 10 -10.89 10.14 38.21
C LEU A 10 -10.32 10.12 36.77
N ILE A 11 -8.99 9.99 36.62
CA ILE A 11 -8.28 10.04 35.32
C ILE A 11 -7.98 8.62 34.75
N ILE A 12 -8.35 7.54 35.44
CA ILE A 12 -7.98 6.16 35.04
C ILE A 12 -9.05 5.39 34.23
N GLY A 13 -10.19 5.97 33.90
CA GLY A 13 -11.12 5.41 32.90
C GLY A 13 -11.71 6.56 32.10
N PHE A 14 -11.55 6.68 30.78
CA PHE A 14 -11.69 5.66 29.75
C PHE A 14 -10.68 5.93 28.61
N VAL A 15 -9.70 5.05 28.44
CA VAL A 15 -9.11 4.80 27.12
C VAL A 15 -9.75 3.52 26.62
N SER A 16 -10.91 3.63 25.99
CA SER A 16 -11.37 2.57 25.10
C SER A 16 -10.89 2.94 23.71
N GLU A 17 -9.73 2.38 23.29
CA GLU A 17 -9.57 2.09 21.87
C GLU A 17 -10.83 1.33 21.47
N ALA A 18 -11.61 1.85 20.51
CA ALA A 18 -12.64 1.02 19.89
C ALA A 18 -11.90 -0.08 19.11
N GLN A 19 -11.56 -1.17 19.79
CA GLN A 19 -10.94 -2.35 19.21
C GLN A 19 -12.02 -3.02 18.35
N ARG A 20 -11.94 -2.81 17.02
CA ARG A 20 -12.92 -3.32 16.03
C ARG A 20 -12.70 -4.80 15.68
N LEU A 21 -11.61 -5.38 16.16
CA LEU A 21 -11.31 -6.80 16.18
C LEU A 21 -11.35 -7.27 17.63
N SER A 22 -12.25 -8.21 17.94
CA SER A 22 -12.36 -8.80 19.28
C SER A 22 -12.60 -10.29 19.19
N VAL A 23 -12.37 -11.00 20.31
CA VAL A 23 -12.70 -12.43 20.41
C VAL A 23 -14.13 -12.55 20.88
N GLN A 24 -14.97 -13.19 20.08
CA GLN A 24 -16.34 -13.54 20.46
C GLN A 24 -16.32 -14.71 21.45
N SER A 25 -15.53 -15.74 21.18
CA SER A 25 -15.38 -16.88 22.06
C SER A 25 -14.03 -17.56 21.88
N PHE A 26 -13.52 -18.11 22.97
CA PHE A 26 -12.37 -19.01 22.98
C PHE A 26 -12.72 -20.21 23.84
N ARG A 27 -12.53 -21.43 23.32
CA ARG A 27 -12.81 -22.66 24.07
C ARG A 27 -11.96 -23.83 23.59
N LYS A 28 -11.71 -24.77 24.48
CA LYS A 28 -11.07 -26.05 24.13
C LYS A 28 -12.05 -26.95 23.37
N LEU A 29 -11.56 -27.65 22.35
CA LEU A 29 -12.31 -28.65 21.58
C LEU A 29 -11.87 -30.05 22.03
N GLU A 30 -12.52 -30.59 23.07
CA GLU A 30 -12.11 -31.84 23.74
C GLU A 30 -12.05 -33.06 22.81
N ASN A 31 -12.89 -33.10 21.78
CA ASN A 31 -12.99 -34.22 20.85
C ASN A 31 -12.12 -34.06 19.60
N ASP A 32 -11.47 -32.91 19.42
CA ASP A 32 -10.63 -32.65 18.25
C ASP A 32 -9.18 -33.07 18.52
N LEU A 33 -8.74 -34.10 17.80
CA LEU A 33 -7.42 -34.72 17.96
C LEU A 33 -6.40 -34.22 16.93
N SER A 34 -6.71 -33.17 16.15
CA SER A 34 -5.85 -32.67 15.06
C SER A 34 -4.42 -32.38 15.53
N ALA A 35 -4.26 -31.81 16.73
CA ALA A 35 -2.95 -31.51 17.31
C ALA A 35 -2.12 -32.74 17.70
N ARG A 36 -2.77 -33.91 17.87
CA ARG A 36 -2.11 -35.20 18.17
C ARG A 36 -1.80 -36.00 16.90
N GLY A 37 -2.57 -35.77 15.85
CA GLY A 37 -2.50 -36.49 14.58
C GLY A 37 -1.35 -36.05 13.68
N SER A 38 -1.53 -36.30 12.38
CA SER A 38 -0.57 -35.93 11.32
C SER A 38 -0.39 -34.43 11.16
N GLU A 39 -1.43 -33.64 11.44
CA GLU A 39 -1.40 -32.19 11.29
C GLU A 39 -0.69 -31.47 12.46
N GLY A 40 -0.46 -32.16 13.58
CA GLY A 40 0.19 -31.56 14.73
C GLY A 40 1.64 -31.16 14.42
N ARG A 41 2.12 -30.09 15.07
CA ARG A 41 3.53 -29.65 15.01
C ARG A 41 4.22 -29.83 16.36
N THR A 42 5.54 -29.84 16.33
CA THR A 42 6.40 -29.94 17.51
C THR A 42 7.16 -28.64 17.69
N ASP A 43 7.26 -28.16 18.92
CA ASP A 43 8.05 -26.97 19.25
C ASP A 43 9.55 -27.27 19.35
N GLN A 44 10.33 -26.23 19.64
CA GLN A 44 11.79 -26.31 19.78
C GLN A 44 12.25 -27.20 20.95
N ASN A 45 11.36 -27.50 21.90
CA ASN A 45 11.64 -28.35 23.06
C ASN A 45 11.25 -29.82 22.82
N GLY A 46 10.75 -30.16 21.62
CA GLY A 46 10.29 -31.52 21.31
C GLY A 46 8.86 -31.79 21.80
N ASP A 47 8.15 -30.79 22.30
CA ASP A 47 6.77 -30.93 22.78
C ASP A 47 5.76 -30.66 21.64
N ARG A 48 4.65 -31.42 21.62
CA ARG A 48 3.56 -31.19 20.67
C ARG A 48 2.85 -29.87 20.96
N CYS A 49 2.80 -29.01 19.96
CA CYS A 49 2.07 -27.74 20.00
C CYS A 49 0.56 -27.95 20.16
N ALA A 50 -0.11 -26.94 20.70
CA ALA A 50 -1.55 -26.80 20.54
C ALA A 50 -1.88 -26.21 19.17
N ILE A 51 -3.10 -26.46 18.70
CA ILE A 51 -3.66 -25.80 17.51
C ILE A 51 -4.79 -24.89 17.98
N ILE A 52 -4.72 -23.62 17.62
CA ILE A 52 -5.85 -22.70 17.74
C ILE A 52 -6.47 -22.55 16.35
N LYS A 53 -7.69 -23.06 16.18
CA LYS A 53 -8.51 -22.90 14.98
C LYS A 53 -9.28 -21.61 15.09
N ILE A 54 -8.82 -20.61 14.35
CA ILE A 54 -9.43 -19.30 14.29
C ILE A 54 -10.53 -19.34 13.23
N VAL A 55 -11.79 -19.28 13.66
CA VAL A 55 -12.96 -19.37 12.77
C VAL A 55 -13.15 -18.03 12.05
N THR A 56 -12.87 -18.00 10.75
CA THR A 56 -13.01 -16.82 9.89
C THR A 56 -12.92 -17.20 8.41
N THR A 57 -13.70 -16.52 7.57
CA THR A 57 -13.58 -16.58 6.10
C THR A 57 -12.57 -15.58 5.53
N GLU A 58 -12.14 -14.63 6.37
CA GLU A 58 -11.26 -13.54 5.99
C GLU A 58 -9.78 -13.99 6.06
N ARG A 59 -8.95 -13.46 5.15
CA ARG A 59 -7.54 -13.84 4.99
C ARG A 59 -6.61 -12.74 5.51
N ASN A 60 -5.29 -12.90 5.38
CA ASN A 60 -4.30 -11.84 5.66
C ASN A 60 -4.25 -11.36 7.12
N PHE A 61 -4.59 -12.25 8.06
CA PHE A 61 -4.31 -12.04 9.48
C PHE A 61 -2.84 -12.30 9.78
N VAL A 62 -2.26 -11.47 10.63
CA VAL A 62 -0.93 -11.66 11.23
C VAL A 62 -1.12 -11.99 12.71
N PHE A 63 -0.47 -13.07 13.15
CA PHE A 63 -0.58 -13.59 14.52
C PHE A 63 0.77 -13.52 15.23
N GLU A 64 0.77 -12.88 16.39
CA GLU A 64 1.92 -12.68 17.26
C GLU A 64 1.58 -13.23 18.66
N PRO A 65 1.82 -14.54 18.92
CA PRO A 65 1.76 -15.08 20.27
C PRO A 65 2.88 -14.49 21.12
N ASP A 66 2.85 -14.73 22.44
CA ASP A 66 3.95 -14.32 23.32
C ASP A 66 5.33 -14.88 22.92
N ALA A 67 6.34 -14.47 23.70
CA ALA A 67 7.77 -14.70 23.51
C ALA A 67 8.22 -16.16 23.33
N LEU A 68 7.30 -17.13 23.44
CA LEU A 68 7.56 -18.53 23.08
C LEU A 68 7.43 -18.80 21.56
N GLY A 69 6.90 -17.85 20.77
CA GLY A 69 6.87 -17.88 19.30
C GLY A 69 5.71 -18.69 18.69
N THR A 70 5.42 -18.47 17.39
CA THR A 70 4.55 -19.38 16.61
C THR A 70 5.36 -20.53 16.04
N MET A 71 4.74 -21.70 15.89
CA MET A 71 5.27 -22.78 15.04
C MET A 71 4.66 -22.75 13.63
N GLY A 72 4.30 -21.54 13.20
CA GLY A 72 3.66 -21.22 11.92
C GLY A 72 2.14 -21.11 11.98
N THR A 73 1.57 -20.78 10.83
CA THR A 73 0.12 -20.74 10.56
C THR A 73 -0.19 -21.52 9.30
N GLU A 74 -1.44 -21.93 9.16
CA GLU A 74 -1.94 -22.61 7.97
C GLU A 74 -3.36 -22.17 7.67
N GLN A 75 -3.60 -21.72 6.44
CA GLN A 75 -4.92 -21.32 5.98
C GLN A 75 -5.71 -22.57 5.58
N LYS A 76 -6.89 -22.77 6.19
CA LYS A 76 -7.86 -23.79 5.77
C LYS A 76 -9.17 -23.10 5.31
N THR A 77 -10.10 -23.87 4.75
CA THR A 77 -11.40 -23.36 4.33
C THR A 77 -12.23 -22.99 5.56
N GLY A 78 -12.54 -21.70 5.73
CA GLY A 78 -13.38 -21.20 6.82
C GLY A 78 -12.66 -21.05 8.17
N GLU A 79 -11.37 -21.37 8.25
CA GLU A 79 -10.58 -21.22 9.46
C GLU A 79 -9.08 -21.04 9.18
N ILE A 80 -8.36 -20.48 10.16
CA ILE A 80 -6.89 -20.37 10.15
C ILE A 80 -6.36 -21.18 11.33
N TRP A 81 -5.41 -22.06 11.07
CA TRP A 81 -4.77 -22.86 12.11
C TRP A 81 -3.51 -22.16 12.57
N LEU A 82 -3.46 -21.82 13.85
CA LEU A 82 -2.32 -21.21 14.50
C LEU A 82 -1.69 -22.23 15.45
N TYR A 83 -0.41 -22.53 15.23
CA TYR A 83 0.34 -23.48 16.05
C TYR A 83 1.09 -22.74 17.16
N VAL A 84 0.74 -23.03 18.41
CA VAL A 84 1.32 -22.37 19.60
C VAL A 84 1.94 -23.37 20.57
N PRO A 85 3.07 -23.04 21.21
CA PRO A 85 3.72 -23.89 22.19
C PRO A 85 2.90 -24.00 23.49
N TYR A 86 3.23 -25.00 24.29
CA TYR A 86 2.65 -25.18 25.62
C TYR A 86 2.88 -23.95 26.51
N GLY A 87 1.86 -23.56 27.25
CA GLY A 87 1.96 -22.45 28.19
C GLY A 87 1.92 -21.05 27.56
N ALA A 88 1.63 -20.94 26.26
CA ALA A 88 1.30 -19.67 25.63
C ALA A 88 0.11 -19.00 26.37
N LYS A 89 0.24 -17.71 26.67
CA LYS A 89 -0.71 -16.95 27.50
C LYS A 89 -1.47 -15.89 26.71
N ARG A 90 -0.85 -15.34 25.67
CA ARG A 90 -1.42 -14.24 24.90
C ARG A 90 -1.24 -14.34 23.41
N LEU A 91 -2.11 -13.64 22.71
CA LEU A 91 -2.12 -13.52 21.27
C LEU A 91 -2.38 -12.08 20.84
N THR A 92 -1.54 -11.54 19.99
CA THR A 92 -1.84 -10.33 19.23
C THR A 92 -2.25 -10.72 17.82
N ILE A 93 -3.38 -10.19 17.36
CA ILE A 93 -3.95 -10.44 16.03
C ILE A 93 -4.05 -9.11 15.28
N LYS A 94 -3.50 -9.05 14.07
CA LYS A 94 -3.53 -7.85 13.21
C LYS A 94 -4.21 -8.19 11.89
N HIS A 95 -5.03 -7.30 11.37
CA HIS A 95 -5.67 -7.43 10.06
C HIS A 95 -5.77 -6.07 9.37
N PRO A 96 -5.59 -6.00 8.04
CA PRO A 96 -5.61 -4.73 7.32
C PRO A 96 -6.92 -3.95 7.43
N VAL A 97 -8.05 -4.64 7.43
CA VAL A 97 -9.39 -4.05 7.47
C VAL A 97 -9.96 -4.00 8.89
N TYR A 98 -9.65 -4.98 9.73
CA TYR A 98 -10.32 -5.17 11.03
C TYR A 98 -9.52 -4.56 12.20
N GLY A 99 -8.30 -4.09 11.94
CA GLY A 99 -7.44 -3.46 12.93
C GLY A 99 -6.66 -4.49 13.74
N ILE A 100 -6.33 -4.12 14.99
CA ILE A 100 -5.41 -4.89 15.84
C ILE A 100 -6.08 -5.22 17.17
N LEU A 101 -6.11 -6.50 17.50
CA LEU A 101 -6.38 -7.03 18.84
C LEU A 101 -5.03 -7.28 19.53
N ARG A 102 -4.70 -6.49 20.55
CA ARG A 102 -3.42 -6.56 21.27
C ARG A 102 -3.56 -7.40 22.52
N ASP A 103 -2.54 -8.22 22.78
CA ASP A 103 -2.35 -8.93 24.04
C ASP A 103 -3.62 -9.66 24.54
N TYR A 104 -4.38 -10.31 23.64
CA TYR A 104 -5.54 -11.09 24.03
C TYR A 104 -5.09 -12.24 24.94
N MET A 105 -5.57 -12.22 26.18
CA MET A 105 -5.34 -13.31 27.14
C MET A 105 -6.28 -14.46 26.82
N TYR A 106 -5.73 -15.66 26.64
CA TYR A 106 -6.56 -16.86 26.54
C TYR A 106 -7.37 -17.04 27.83
N SER A 107 -8.65 -17.39 27.71
CA SER A 107 -9.50 -17.63 28.89
C SER A 107 -9.14 -18.91 29.64
N GLU A 108 -8.33 -19.78 29.03
CA GLU A 108 -7.89 -21.06 29.59
C GLU A 108 -6.41 -21.30 29.25
N GLN A 109 -5.75 -22.14 30.05
CA GLN A 109 -4.35 -22.50 29.81
C GLN A 109 -4.21 -23.34 28.53
N ILE A 110 -3.19 -23.02 27.73
CA ILE A 110 -2.84 -23.78 26.53
C ILE A 110 -2.06 -25.04 26.91
N ASP A 111 -2.68 -26.20 26.70
CA ASP A 111 -2.15 -27.52 26.97
C ASP A 111 -1.47 -28.14 25.73
N LYS A 112 -0.51 -29.03 25.97
CA LYS A 112 0.17 -29.80 24.92
C LYS A 112 -0.83 -30.61 24.10
N ALA A 113 -0.62 -30.66 22.79
CA ALA A 113 -1.38 -31.51 21.85
C ALA A 113 -2.91 -31.39 21.99
N CYS A 114 -3.40 -30.19 22.29
CA CYS A 114 -4.82 -29.88 22.38
C CYS A 114 -5.24 -28.94 21.25
N VAL A 115 -6.54 -28.92 20.96
CA VAL A 115 -7.13 -28.04 19.95
C VAL A 115 -8.09 -27.07 20.63
N TYR A 116 -8.03 -25.82 20.21
CA TYR A 116 -8.88 -24.74 20.69
C TYR A 116 -9.57 -24.08 19.51
N GLU A 117 -10.77 -23.56 19.74
CA GLU A 117 -11.52 -22.73 18.81
C GLU A 117 -11.44 -21.28 19.27
N LEU A 118 -11.11 -20.38 18.35
CA LEU A 118 -11.15 -18.93 18.57
C LEU A 118 -12.06 -18.32 17.52
N VAL A 119 -13.22 -17.81 17.94
CA VAL A 119 -14.14 -17.11 17.05
C VAL A 119 -13.86 -15.63 17.14
N LEU A 120 -13.48 -15.02 16.02
CA LEU A 120 -13.29 -13.58 15.93
C LEU A 120 -14.62 -12.89 15.68
N ASN A 121 -14.94 -11.89 16.47
CA ASN A 121 -15.94 -10.92 16.09
C ASN A 121 -15.30 -9.95 15.10
N THR A 122 -15.40 -10.28 13.82
CA THR A 122 -15.10 -9.37 12.72
C THR A 122 -16.37 -8.60 12.38
N THR A 123 -16.79 -7.69 13.27
CA THR A 123 -17.90 -6.79 12.94
C THR A 123 -17.45 -5.93 11.76
N ARG A 124 -17.76 -6.36 10.53
CA ARG A 124 -18.01 -5.42 9.46
C ARG A 124 -19.09 -4.51 10.00
N VAL A 125 -18.85 -3.21 10.04
CA VAL A 125 -20.00 -2.33 9.86
C VAL A 125 -20.52 -2.72 8.49
N LEU A 126 -21.57 -3.55 8.45
CA LEU A 126 -22.53 -3.53 7.37
C LEU A 126 -23.12 -2.13 7.44
N VAL A 127 -22.40 -1.16 6.88
CA VAL A 127 -23.06 -0.02 6.32
C VAL A 127 -23.93 -0.67 5.27
N ALA A 128 -25.24 -0.70 5.52
CA ALA A 128 -26.20 -0.99 4.48
C ALA A 128 -25.71 -0.24 3.22
N PRO A 129 -25.66 -0.88 2.04
CA PRO A 129 -24.92 -0.37 0.89
C PRO A 129 -25.42 0.99 0.34
N GLU A 130 -26.29 1.70 1.05
CA GLU A 130 -26.92 2.94 0.64
C GLU A 130 -26.63 4.18 1.53
N THR A 131 -25.81 4.13 2.58
CA THR A 131 -25.46 5.35 3.36
C THR A 131 -24.02 5.43 3.91
N SER A 132 -23.01 4.90 3.21
CA SER A 132 -21.62 5.28 3.51
C SER A 132 -21.44 6.77 3.22
N ARG A 133 -21.40 7.61 4.27
CA ARG A 133 -21.02 9.01 4.12
C ARG A 133 -19.68 9.04 3.39
N ARG A 134 -19.66 9.60 2.17
CA ARG A 134 -18.41 9.86 1.46
C ARG A 134 -17.79 11.11 2.08
N TRP A 135 -16.72 10.92 2.82
CA TRP A 135 -15.91 12.01 3.36
C TRP A 135 -15.27 12.80 2.22
N LYS A 136 -15.15 14.11 2.44
CA LYS A 136 -14.49 15.05 1.52
C LYS A 136 -13.35 15.76 2.23
N GLU A 137 -12.48 16.40 1.46
CA GLU A 137 -11.36 17.17 2.01
C GLU A 137 -11.85 18.24 3.01
N ASP A 138 -13.00 18.86 2.74
CA ASP A 138 -13.63 19.86 3.61
C ASP A 138 -14.11 19.31 4.96
N ASP A 139 -14.25 17.98 5.11
CA ASP A 139 -14.61 17.34 6.37
C ASP A 139 -13.40 17.19 7.32
N VAL A 140 -12.18 17.48 6.85
CA VAL A 140 -10.95 17.34 7.63
C VAL A 140 -10.76 18.56 8.53
N ASP A 141 -10.77 18.34 9.85
CA ASP A 141 -10.56 19.41 10.82
C ASP A 141 -9.07 19.62 11.10
N PHE A 142 -8.46 20.58 10.40
CA PHE A 142 -7.08 20.99 10.65
C PHE A 142 -6.90 21.84 11.93
N SER A 143 -7.98 22.32 12.57
CA SER A 143 -7.85 23.13 13.78
C SER A 143 -7.39 22.31 15.00
N SER A 144 -7.62 21.00 14.96
CA SER A 144 -7.17 20.04 15.97
C SER A 144 -5.80 19.42 15.67
N LEU A 145 -5.10 19.88 14.61
CA LEU A 145 -3.78 19.39 14.23
C LEU A 145 -2.76 19.73 15.34
N PRO A 146 -1.86 18.79 15.70
CA PRO A 146 -0.74 19.11 16.58
C PRO A 146 0.08 20.29 16.04
N GLN A 147 0.60 21.14 16.93
CA GLN A 147 1.47 22.24 16.51
C GLN A 147 2.71 21.69 15.81
N LEU A 148 2.78 21.89 14.50
CA LEU A 148 3.84 21.39 13.64
C LEU A 148 4.47 22.56 12.89
N ASN A 149 5.80 22.53 12.75
CA ASN A 149 6.52 23.52 11.96
C ASN A 149 6.58 23.06 10.49
N TYR A 150 5.63 23.50 9.68
CA TYR A 150 5.54 23.18 8.25
C TYR A 150 5.11 24.42 7.46
N ASN A 151 5.32 24.38 6.14
CA ASN A 151 4.83 25.43 5.23
C ASN A 151 4.28 24.88 3.91
N PHE A 152 4.21 23.55 3.79
CA PHE A 152 3.56 22.87 2.68
C PHE A 152 2.95 21.56 3.17
N GLN A 153 1.79 21.21 2.62
CA GLN A 153 1.11 19.93 2.88
C GLN A 153 0.52 19.38 1.58
N THR A 154 0.34 18.07 1.50
CA THR A 154 -0.43 17.44 0.41
C THR A 154 -1.93 17.68 0.62
N SER A 155 -2.73 17.55 -0.44
CA SER A 155 -4.18 17.36 -0.28
C SER A 155 -4.46 16.11 0.57
N PRO A 156 -5.54 16.09 1.38
CA PRO A 156 -5.92 14.93 2.14
C PRO A 156 -6.30 13.74 1.24
N PHE A 157 -5.61 12.62 1.41
CA PHE A 157 -5.98 11.38 0.74
C PHE A 157 -6.97 10.60 1.60
N ILE A 158 -8.22 10.55 1.15
CA ILE A 158 -9.32 9.91 1.90
C ILE A 158 -9.39 8.44 1.52
N VAL A 159 -9.15 7.57 2.50
CA VAL A 159 -9.24 6.11 2.38
C VAL A 159 -10.14 5.61 3.50
N GLY A 160 -11.36 5.20 3.12
CA GLY A 160 -12.40 4.82 4.09
C GLY A 160 -12.76 5.98 5.02
N ASP A 161 -12.68 5.74 6.33
CA ASP A 161 -12.96 6.74 7.38
C ASP A 161 -11.72 7.50 7.86
N GLN A 162 -10.67 7.55 7.04
CA GLN A 162 -9.42 8.21 7.38
C GLN A 162 -8.94 9.12 6.25
N ALA A 163 -8.33 10.25 6.61
CA ALA A 163 -7.63 11.12 5.68
C ALA A 163 -6.15 11.17 6.01
N TYR A 164 -5.27 10.98 5.03
CA TYR A 164 -3.82 10.99 5.20
C TYR A 164 -3.22 12.27 4.62
N VAL A 165 -2.34 12.92 5.38
CA VAL A 165 -1.69 14.18 4.98
C VAL A 165 -0.20 14.13 5.30
N LEU A 166 0.61 14.43 4.28
CA LEU A 166 2.05 14.65 4.44
C LEU A 166 2.32 16.14 4.60
N PHE A 167 3.03 16.48 5.67
CA PHE A 167 3.49 17.84 5.95
C PHE A 167 4.98 17.94 5.70
N THR A 168 5.40 19.01 5.05
CA THR A 168 6.80 19.26 4.70
C THR A 168 7.21 20.67 5.09
N LEU A 169 8.50 20.81 5.39
CA LEU A 169 9.11 22.10 5.71
C LEU A 169 10.14 22.43 4.64
N ARG A 170 9.93 23.58 4.00
CA ARG A 170 10.87 24.17 3.04
C ARG A 170 11.55 25.38 3.67
N LYS A 171 12.87 25.35 3.78
CA LYS A 171 13.66 26.48 4.30
C LYS A 171 14.51 27.07 3.19
N THR A 172 14.43 28.37 3.02
CA THR A 172 15.23 29.13 2.04
C THR A 172 16.32 29.89 2.77
N SER A 173 17.57 29.76 2.30
CA SER A 173 18.67 30.59 2.78
C SER A 173 18.53 32.02 2.28
N ALA A 174 19.29 32.95 2.86
CA ALA A 174 19.52 34.25 2.22
C ALA A 174 20.15 34.05 0.83
N SER A 175 19.80 34.94 -0.10
CA SER A 175 20.37 34.96 -1.44
C SER A 175 21.85 35.38 -1.41
N TYR A 176 22.63 34.84 -2.33
CA TYR A 176 24.04 35.13 -2.50
C TYR A 176 24.42 35.15 -3.98
N THR A 177 25.59 35.73 -4.28
CA THR A 177 26.14 35.75 -5.63
C THR A 177 26.84 34.43 -5.92
N ARG A 178 26.41 33.74 -6.97
CA ARG A 178 27.03 32.52 -7.50
C ARG A 178 27.69 32.79 -8.83
N SER A 179 28.96 32.43 -8.94
CA SER A 179 29.69 32.42 -10.21
C SER A 179 29.48 31.08 -10.91
N ILE A 180 29.07 31.14 -12.17
CA ILE A 180 28.89 29.97 -13.03
C ILE A 180 29.67 30.15 -14.33
N HIS A 181 30.14 29.05 -14.88
CA HIS A 181 30.80 29.03 -16.17
C HIS A 181 29.86 28.42 -17.21
N ALA A 182 29.31 29.27 -18.08
CA ALA A 182 28.26 28.89 -19.03
C ALA A 182 28.57 29.38 -20.45
N LYS A 183 27.89 28.80 -21.44
CA LYS A 183 28.00 29.23 -22.84
C LYS A 183 27.35 30.60 -23.01
N ASP A 184 28.07 31.51 -23.67
CA ASP A 184 27.54 32.78 -24.14
C ASP A 184 26.88 32.55 -25.51
N GLU A 185 25.55 32.43 -25.55
CA GLU A 185 24.83 32.09 -26.78
C GLU A 185 24.99 33.14 -27.87
N GLU A 186 24.91 34.42 -27.52
CA GLU A 186 24.96 35.53 -28.47
C GLU A 186 26.34 35.62 -29.13
N GLN A 187 27.40 35.60 -28.31
CA GLN A 187 28.76 35.67 -28.83
C GLN A 187 29.16 34.38 -29.56
N SER A 188 28.63 33.22 -29.13
CA SER A 188 28.86 31.96 -29.84
C SER A 188 28.23 31.96 -31.23
N ARG A 189 27.02 32.51 -31.38
CA ARG A 189 26.34 32.66 -32.67
C ARG A 189 27.10 33.63 -33.58
N PHE A 190 27.54 34.77 -33.04
CA PHE A 190 28.28 35.77 -33.80
C PHE A 190 29.64 35.26 -34.30
N LEU A 191 30.39 34.51 -33.49
CA LEU A 191 31.74 34.04 -33.83
C LEU A 191 31.78 32.67 -34.52
N GLY A 192 30.65 31.98 -34.66
CA GLY A 192 30.60 30.63 -35.24
C GLY A 192 31.36 29.57 -34.43
N ARG A 193 31.70 29.84 -33.17
CA ARG A 193 32.41 28.93 -32.25
C ARG A 193 31.83 29.02 -30.85
N THR A 194 31.97 27.97 -30.04
CA THR A 194 31.50 28.01 -28.65
C THR A 194 32.35 28.97 -27.83
N VAL A 195 31.72 30.00 -27.29
CA VAL A 195 32.30 30.94 -26.31
C VAL A 195 31.71 30.62 -24.95
N ARG A 196 32.56 30.53 -23.92
CA ARG A 196 32.14 30.38 -22.53
C ARG A 196 32.62 31.56 -21.70
N LYS A 197 31.78 32.01 -20.76
CA LYS A 197 32.07 33.12 -19.86
C LYS A 197 31.63 32.79 -18.44
N TYR A 198 32.20 33.53 -17.50
CA TYR A 198 31.70 33.57 -16.14
C TYR A 198 30.52 34.53 -16.05
N TYR A 199 29.43 34.04 -15.48
CA TYR A 199 28.28 34.85 -15.10
C TYR A 199 28.18 34.89 -13.58
N HIS A 200 27.87 36.06 -13.04
CA HIS A 200 27.48 36.22 -11.64
C HIS A 200 25.97 36.30 -11.58
N ILE A 201 25.36 35.27 -11.01
CA ILE A 201 23.92 35.16 -10.84
C ILE A 201 23.58 35.23 -9.37
N LYS A 202 22.36 35.69 -9.04
CA LYS A 202 21.81 35.47 -7.70
C LYS A 202 21.30 34.04 -7.57
N ALA A 203 21.58 33.45 -6.41
CA ALA A 203 21.14 32.11 -6.06
C ALA A 203 20.81 32.03 -4.56
N HIS A 204 20.01 31.04 -4.19
CA HIS A 204 19.73 30.69 -2.80
C HIS A 204 19.74 29.16 -2.64
N LYS A 205 19.78 28.68 -1.39
CA LYS A 205 19.61 27.26 -1.08
C LYS A 205 18.20 27.01 -0.57
N GLU A 206 17.56 25.97 -1.08
CA GLU A 206 16.31 25.45 -0.54
C GLU A 206 16.55 24.07 0.08
N THR A 207 16.21 23.94 1.36
CA THR A 207 16.23 22.65 2.07
C THR A 207 14.80 22.18 2.27
N VAL A 208 14.51 20.94 1.86
CA VAL A 208 13.19 20.31 2.02
C VAL A 208 13.32 19.11 2.94
N SER A 209 12.45 19.02 3.95
CA SER A 209 12.38 17.90 4.90
C SER A 209 10.93 17.52 5.20
N VAL A 210 10.70 16.27 5.61
CA VAL A 210 9.40 15.84 6.14
C VAL A 210 9.22 16.51 7.50
N ALA A 211 8.09 17.20 7.69
CA ALA A 211 7.70 17.75 8.98
C ALA A 211 6.89 16.73 9.78
N GLY A 212 6.05 15.94 9.11
CA GLY A 212 5.32 14.83 9.71
C GLY A 212 4.36 14.18 8.71
N PHE A 213 3.84 13.01 9.05
CA PHE A 213 2.83 12.31 8.26
C PHE A 213 1.74 11.85 9.22
N TYR A 214 0.51 12.31 9.00
CA TYR A 214 -0.58 12.07 9.94
C TYR A 214 -1.80 11.53 9.21
N LYS A 215 -2.61 10.78 9.96
CA LYS A 215 -3.97 10.43 9.57
C LYS A 215 -4.98 11.11 10.48
N TYR A 216 -6.05 11.64 9.89
CA TYR A 216 -7.22 12.13 10.60
C TYR A 216 -8.30 11.06 10.57
N ASP A 217 -8.75 10.61 11.73
CA ASP A 217 -9.90 9.71 11.86
C ASP A 217 -11.18 10.55 11.91
N PHE A 218 -12.04 10.42 10.90
CA PHE A 218 -13.24 11.24 10.77
C PHE A 218 -14.27 10.97 11.86
N LEU A 219 -14.32 9.74 12.37
CA LEU A 219 -15.28 9.33 13.40
C LEU A 219 -14.85 9.82 14.78
N LEU A 220 -13.55 9.70 15.07
CA LEU A 220 -12.96 10.16 16.33
C LEU A 220 -12.64 11.65 16.34
N LYS A 221 -12.66 12.31 15.17
CA LYS A 221 -12.23 13.70 14.95
C LYS A 221 -10.87 13.98 15.55
N LYS A 222 -9.92 13.10 15.25
CA LYS A 222 -8.60 13.12 15.89
C LYS A 222 -7.49 12.84 14.90
N TRP A 223 -6.41 13.59 15.02
CA TRP A 223 -5.15 13.33 14.34
C TRP A 223 -4.33 12.25 15.07
N LEU A 224 -3.80 11.31 14.29
CA LEU A 224 -2.92 10.25 14.73
C LEU A 224 -1.63 10.32 13.91
N ASP A 225 -0.50 10.26 14.60
CA ASP A 225 0.82 10.22 13.96
C ASP A 225 0.99 8.90 13.20
N CYS A 226 1.72 8.96 12.09
CA CYS A 226 2.04 7.83 11.23
C CYS A 226 3.53 7.84 10.91
N THR A 227 4.09 6.68 10.64
CA THR A 227 5.48 6.56 10.22
C THR A 227 5.70 7.34 8.91
N PRO A 228 6.59 8.35 8.90
CA PRO A 228 6.77 9.21 7.73
C PRO A 228 7.39 8.43 6.56
N PRO A 229 7.12 8.86 5.30
CA PRO A 229 7.77 8.29 4.14
C PRO A 229 9.30 8.41 4.25
N PRO A 230 10.07 7.46 3.70
CA PRO A 230 11.53 7.39 3.83
C PRO A 230 12.26 8.42 2.94
N TYR A 231 11.73 9.65 2.88
CA TYR A 231 12.35 10.75 2.16
C TYR A 231 13.55 11.29 2.91
N ARG A 232 14.68 11.40 2.20
CA ARG A 232 15.89 12.03 2.73
C ARG A 232 15.81 13.54 2.56
N THR A 233 15.98 14.28 3.66
CA THR A 233 16.20 15.72 3.62
C THR A 233 17.30 16.04 2.61
N TYR A 234 17.03 16.97 1.70
CA TYR A 234 18.01 17.43 0.74
C TYR A 234 18.01 18.94 0.65
N THR A 235 19.14 19.47 0.20
CA THR A 235 19.32 20.89 -0.08
C THR A 235 19.72 21.07 -1.53
N VAL A 236 19.00 21.92 -2.24
CA VAL A 236 19.29 22.28 -3.63
C VAL A 236 19.65 23.76 -3.73
N GLU A 237 20.61 24.07 -4.58
CA GLU A 237 20.95 25.45 -4.94
C GLU A 237 20.11 25.86 -6.16
N ILE A 238 19.42 26.99 -6.07
CA ILE A 238 18.49 27.47 -7.08
C ILE A 238 18.97 28.83 -7.57
N SER A 239 18.97 29.02 -8.88
CA SER A 239 19.21 30.33 -9.46
C SER A 239 17.92 31.14 -9.50
N GLU A 240 18.01 32.42 -9.13
CA GLU A 240 16.93 33.39 -9.36
C GLU A 240 16.82 33.79 -10.84
N ASN A 241 17.80 33.44 -11.67
CA ASN A 241 17.79 33.66 -13.11
C ASN A 241 17.47 32.34 -13.84
N PRO A 242 16.29 32.21 -14.49
CA PRO A 242 15.86 30.97 -15.13
C PRO A 242 16.76 30.55 -16.30
N SER A 243 17.52 31.48 -16.90
CA SER A 243 18.48 31.17 -17.97
C SER A 243 19.68 30.34 -17.47
N PHE A 244 19.86 30.22 -16.15
CA PHE A 244 21.02 29.57 -15.53
C PHE A 244 20.59 28.59 -14.43
N SER A 245 19.95 27.48 -14.79
CA SER A 245 19.52 26.49 -13.79
C SER A 245 20.71 25.85 -13.06
N LEU A 246 20.74 25.96 -11.73
CA LEU A 246 21.71 25.28 -10.86
C LEU A 246 21.20 23.91 -10.39
N GLY A 247 19.93 23.87 -10.00
CA GLY A 247 19.20 22.68 -9.59
C GLY A 247 17.71 22.98 -9.60
N ARG A 248 16.91 21.96 -9.31
CA ARG A 248 15.44 22.08 -9.23
C ARG A 248 15.00 21.76 -7.82
N SER A 249 14.19 22.63 -7.22
CA SER A 249 13.35 22.24 -6.08
C SER A 249 12.35 21.21 -6.59
N GLY A 250 12.73 19.92 -6.53
CA GLY A 250 11.87 18.82 -6.96
C GLY A 250 10.57 18.79 -6.16
N SER A 251 9.51 18.28 -6.76
CA SER A 251 8.27 17.93 -6.08
C SER A 251 8.36 16.57 -5.38
N ASP A 252 9.57 15.98 -5.25
CA ASP A 252 9.80 14.60 -4.78
C ASP A 252 9.17 14.29 -3.42
N PHE A 253 8.93 15.32 -2.60
CA PHE A 253 8.24 15.22 -1.32
C PHE A 253 6.75 15.47 -1.55
N GLY A 254 6.06 14.43 -2.00
CA GLY A 254 4.62 14.40 -2.10
C GLY A 254 4.13 12.97 -2.05
N LEU A 255 2.83 12.77 -2.07
CA LEU A 255 2.23 11.44 -2.11
C LEU A 255 1.29 11.36 -3.30
N GLU A 256 1.01 10.15 -3.73
CA GLU A 256 0.03 9.84 -4.74
C GLU A 256 -0.89 8.74 -4.21
N ALA A 257 -2.19 8.88 -4.45
CA ALA A 257 -3.14 7.80 -4.20
C ALA A 257 -3.40 7.04 -5.51
N ILE A 258 -3.29 5.72 -5.44
CA ILE A 258 -3.69 4.82 -6.51
C ILE A 258 -4.75 3.89 -5.91
N GLY A 259 -6.02 4.17 -6.20
CA GLY A 259 -7.14 3.52 -5.54
C GLY A 259 -7.14 3.86 -4.04
N ASN A 260 -7.17 2.83 -3.19
CA ASN A 260 -7.12 2.96 -1.74
C ASN A 260 -5.70 2.91 -1.15
N PHE A 261 -4.67 2.96 -2.00
CA PHE A 261 -3.29 2.82 -1.59
C PHE A 261 -2.53 4.13 -1.76
N ILE A 262 -1.64 4.41 -0.80
CA ILE A 262 -0.85 5.64 -0.76
C ILE A 262 0.58 5.29 -1.13
N PHE A 263 1.09 5.95 -2.15
CA PHE A 263 2.45 5.80 -2.65
C PHE A 263 3.23 7.10 -2.49
N THR A 264 4.55 6.97 -2.45
CA THR A 264 5.43 8.09 -2.76
C THR A 264 5.24 8.51 -4.22
N LEU A 265 5.58 9.75 -4.59
CA LEU A 265 5.43 10.21 -5.99
C LEU A 265 6.27 9.41 -6.98
N LYS A 266 7.41 8.86 -6.54
CA LYS A 266 8.24 7.96 -7.36
C LYS A 266 7.71 6.53 -7.39
N ARG A 267 6.70 6.24 -6.56
CA ARG A 267 6.09 4.92 -6.36
C ARG A 267 7.11 3.83 -6.04
N ASP A 268 8.20 4.23 -5.41
CA ASP A 268 9.23 3.36 -4.86
C ASP A 268 8.84 2.81 -3.48
N TYR A 269 7.87 3.46 -2.81
CA TYR A 269 7.27 2.95 -1.58
C TYR A 269 5.74 3.03 -1.58
N VAL A 270 5.13 2.04 -0.95
CA VAL A 270 3.70 2.03 -0.60
C VAL A 270 3.56 2.11 0.92
N TYR A 271 2.64 2.92 1.41
CA TYR A 271 2.30 2.95 2.82
C TYR A 271 1.31 1.83 3.13
N HIS A 272 1.58 1.11 4.21
CA HIS A 272 0.75 0.02 4.72
C HIS A 272 0.14 0.46 6.06
N PRO A 273 -1.06 1.08 6.05
CA PRO A 273 -1.68 1.62 7.27
C PRO A 273 -1.83 0.64 8.44
N PRO A 274 -2.16 -0.64 8.20
CA PRO A 274 -2.28 -1.66 9.26
C PRO A 274 -1.00 -1.88 10.07
N PHE A 275 0.16 -1.77 9.40
CA PHE A 275 1.46 -1.93 10.04
C PHE A 275 2.13 -0.59 10.37
N ASP A 276 1.50 0.52 10.00
CA ASP A 276 2.07 1.86 10.03
C ASP A 276 3.51 1.88 9.48
N LYS A 277 3.71 1.35 8.28
CA LYS A 277 5.06 1.29 7.69
C LYS A 277 5.05 1.53 6.19
N TRP A 278 6.18 2.03 5.69
CA TRP A 278 6.48 2.11 4.28
C TRP A 278 7.19 0.85 3.80
N LEU A 279 6.73 0.30 2.70
CA LEU A 279 7.26 -0.89 2.05
C LEU A 279 7.83 -0.51 0.71
N THR A 280 9.02 -1.00 0.39
CA THR A 280 9.60 -0.85 -0.96
C THR A 280 8.73 -1.60 -1.95
N VAL A 281 8.30 -0.90 -3.00
CA VAL A 281 7.57 -1.54 -4.09
C VAL A 281 8.54 -2.41 -4.89
N PRO A 282 8.22 -3.68 -5.16
CA PRO A 282 9.10 -4.60 -5.89
C PRO A 282 9.21 -4.31 -7.40
N THR A 283 8.59 -3.24 -7.91
CA THR A 283 8.55 -2.93 -9.35
C THR A 283 8.41 -1.43 -9.62
N THR A 284 8.83 -1.00 -10.82
CA THR A 284 8.52 0.32 -11.40
C THR A 284 7.15 0.33 -12.08
N PHE A 285 6.52 1.51 -12.21
CA PHE A 285 5.13 1.67 -12.66
C PHE A 285 4.96 2.43 -13.99
N GLU A 286 6.00 2.56 -14.80
CA GLU A 286 6.01 3.39 -16.03
C GLU A 286 4.89 3.07 -17.04
N GLN A 287 4.34 1.85 -17.02
CA GLN A 287 3.10 1.46 -17.72
C GLN A 287 2.29 0.50 -16.85
N SER A 288 1.41 1.06 -16.02
CA SER A 288 0.61 0.29 -15.05
C SER A 288 -0.84 0.73 -15.02
N TYR A 289 -1.71 -0.23 -14.67
CA TYR A 289 -3.15 -0.07 -14.64
C TYR A 289 -3.66 -0.55 -13.30
N LEU A 290 -4.28 0.35 -12.53
CA LEU A 290 -5.07 -0.07 -11.37
C LEU A 290 -6.36 -0.70 -11.87
N VAL A 291 -6.63 -1.94 -11.45
CA VAL A 291 -7.93 -2.57 -11.67
C VAL A 291 -8.36 -3.26 -10.38
N ARG A 292 -9.55 -2.88 -9.89
CA ARG A 292 -10.05 -3.23 -8.56
C ARG A 292 -9.07 -2.74 -7.49
N ASP A 293 -8.32 -3.64 -6.88
CA ASP A 293 -7.35 -3.42 -5.83
C ASP A 293 -5.93 -3.88 -6.21
N LYS A 294 -5.72 -4.27 -7.47
CA LYS A 294 -4.41 -4.74 -7.97
C LYS A 294 -3.89 -3.82 -9.05
N ILE A 295 -2.57 -3.76 -9.17
CA ILE A 295 -1.89 -2.99 -10.21
C ILE A 295 -1.27 -3.96 -11.22
N ILE A 296 -1.71 -3.87 -12.46
CA ILE A 296 -1.19 -4.66 -13.57
C ILE A 296 -0.08 -3.86 -14.23
N LYS A 297 1.09 -4.48 -14.41
CA LYS A 297 2.20 -3.91 -15.17
C LYS A 297 2.47 -4.78 -16.38
N CYS A 298 2.54 -4.15 -17.55
CA CYS A 298 2.99 -4.79 -18.78
C CYS A 298 4.33 -4.18 -19.18
N SER A 299 5.32 -5.03 -19.40
CA SER A 299 6.65 -4.60 -19.87
C SER A 299 7.17 -5.53 -20.96
N ALA A 300 8.07 -5.02 -21.79
CA ALA A 300 8.85 -5.83 -22.71
C ALA A 300 10.19 -6.23 -22.07
N ASP A 301 10.66 -7.46 -22.33
CA ASP A 301 12.02 -7.89 -21.98
C ASP A 301 12.95 -7.92 -23.21
N GLU A 302 14.22 -8.24 -22.98
CA GLU A 302 15.25 -8.33 -24.03
C GLU A 302 14.99 -9.46 -25.03
N ASN A 303 14.20 -10.47 -24.63
CA ASN A 303 13.87 -11.64 -25.46
C ASN A 303 12.63 -11.41 -26.33
N SER A 304 12.13 -10.17 -26.43
CA SER A 304 10.89 -9.85 -27.13
C SER A 304 9.70 -10.63 -26.57
N MET A 305 9.59 -10.71 -25.24
CA MET A 305 8.41 -11.18 -24.52
C MET A 305 7.64 -9.99 -23.94
N TYR A 306 6.32 -10.10 -23.88
CA TYR A 306 5.47 -9.29 -23.02
C TYR A 306 5.41 -9.96 -21.65
N LEU A 307 5.88 -9.28 -20.61
CA LEU A 307 5.79 -9.73 -19.22
C LEU A 307 4.58 -9.05 -18.58
N ILE A 308 3.62 -9.85 -18.11
CA ILE A 308 2.45 -9.37 -17.37
C ILE A 308 2.69 -9.66 -15.89
N HIS A 309 2.88 -8.60 -15.12
CA HIS A 309 2.97 -8.69 -13.67
C HIS A 309 1.69 -8.19 -13.02
N ILE A 310 1.28 -8.85 -11.94
CA ILE A 310 0.18 -8.44 -11.07
C ILE A 310 0.79 -8.10 -9.72
N TYR A 311 0.66 -6.85 -9.31
CA TYR A 311 1.10 -6.35 -8.01
C TYR A 311 -0.11 -6.18 -7.10
N ASN A 312 -0.07 -6.80 -5.92
CA ASN A 312 -1.04 -6.60 -4.84
C ASN A 312 -0.43 -5.65 -3.80
N PRO A 313 -0.86 -4.38 -3.74
CA PRO A 313 -0.30 -3.42 -2.80
C PRO A 313 -0.64 -3.72 -1.33
N ALA A 314 -1.76 -4.40 -1.06
CA ALA A 314 -2.16 -4.77 0.29
C ALA A 314 -1.25 -5.85 0.91
N GLU A 315 -0.70 -6.73 0.07
CA GLU A 315 0.24 -7.79 0.49
C GLU A 315 1.69 -7.43 0.18
N ASN A 316 1.92 -6.35 -0.58
CA ASN A 316 3.21 -5.99 -1.16
C ASN A 316 3.86 -7.17 -1.92
N SER A 317 3.03 -7.93 -2.64
CA SER A 317 3.42 -9.11 -3.41
C SER A 317 3.33 -8.82 -4.91
N LEU A 318 4.27 -9.37 -5.68
CA LEU A 318 4.35 -9.22 -7.12
C LEU A 318 4.45 -10.60 -7.75
N VAL A 319 3.53 -10.91 -8.65
CA VAL A 319 3.50 -12.17 -9.39
C VAL A 319 3.74 -11.88 -10.87
N LEU A 320 4.69 -12.60 -11.48
CA LEU A 320 4.75 -12.71 -12.94
C LEU A 320 3.65 -13.68 -13.36
N ALA A 321 2.54 -13.13 -13.84
CA ALA A 321 1.35 -13.92 -14.16
C ALA A 321 1.51 -14.66 -15.49
N GLU A 322 2.18 -14.05 -16.48
CA GLU A 322 2.48 -14.69 -17.77
C GLU A 322 3.59 -13.97 -18.55
N ALA A 323 4.28 -14.73 -19.41
CA ALA A 323 5.23 -14.22 -20.40
C ALA A 323 4.80 -14.63 -21.82
N ILE A 324 4.41 -13.66 -22.64
CA ILE A 324 3.82 -13.90 -23.97
C ILE A 324 4.77 -13.44 -25.08
N PRO A 325 5.11 -14.26 -26.08
CA PRO A 325 5.99 -13.83 -27.18
C PRO A 325 5.42 -12.65 -27.97
N GLN A 326 6.25 -11.65 -28.21
CA GLN A 326 5.89 -10.53 -29.08
C GLN A 326 5.84 -10.97 -30.54
N LYS A 327 4.92 -10.37 -31.30
CA LYS A 327 4.76 -10.62 -32.74
C LYS A 327 5.06 -9.35 -33.52
N LYS A 328 5.95 -9.45 -34.50
CA LYS A 328 6.30 -8.32 -35.37
C LYS A 328 5.06 -7.78 -36.11
N GLY A 329 4.82 -6.48 -36.03
CA GLY A 329 3.66 -5.81 -36.64
C GLY A 329 2.36 -5.95 -35.84
N PHE A 330 2.46 -6.38 -34.58
CA PHE A 330 1.36 -6.39 -33.62
C PHE A 330 1.62 -5.37 -32.51
N ILE A 331 0.53 -4.83 -31.98
CA ILE A 331 0.50 -3.93 -30.84
C ILE A 331 -0.19 -4.63 -29.66
N SER A 332 0.26 -4.31 -28.45
CA SER A 332 -0.33 -4.78 -27.20
C SER A 332 -1.14 -3.69 -26.51
N LYS A 333 -2.20 -4.08 -25.80
CA LYS A 333 -3.05 -3.16 -25.02
C LYS A 333 -3.69 -3.88 -23.84
N ILE A 334 -3.93 -3.15 -22.75
CA ILE A 334 -4.84 -3.58 -21.68
C ILE A 334 -6.23 -2.97 -21.91
N SER A 335 -7.25 -3.83 -21.83
CA SER A 335 -8.65 -3.48 -22.04
C SER A 335 -9.49 -4.00 -20.89
N VAL A 336 -10.53 -3.26 -20.52
CA VAL A 336 -11.50 -3.73 -19.52
C VAL A 336 -12.88 -3.80 -20.17
N VAL A 337 -13.55 -4.94 -19.97
CA VAL A 337 -14.90 -5.19 -20.46
C VAL A 337 -15.67 -5.91 -19.36
N ALA A 338 -16.78 -5.34 -18.90
CA ALA A 338 -17.64 -5.93 -17.86
C ALA A 338 -16.84 -6.37 -16.61
N ASP A 339 -16.01 -5.46 -16.07
CA ASP A 339 -15.17 -5.68 -14.88
C ASP A 339 -14.14 -6.81 -14.96
N GLN A 340 -13.88 -7.29 -16.18
CA GLN A 340 -12.81 -8.23 -16.50
C GLN A 340 -11.72 -7.53 -17.28
N VAL A 341 -10.48 -7.91 -17.01
CA VAL A 341 -9.30 -7.30 -17.63
C VAL A 341 -8.72 -8.23 -18.66
N TYR A 342 -8.36 -7.66 -19.80
CA TYR A 342 -7.84 -8.39 -20.93
C TYR A 342 -6.53 -7.77 -21.39
N PHE A 343 -5.55 -8.62 -21.65
CA PHE A 343 -4.38 -8.25 -22.44
C PHE A 343 -4.63 -8.66 -23.89
N VAL A 344 -4.51 -7.71 -24.80
CA VAL A 344 -4.81 -7.92 -26.22
C VAL A 344 -3.58 -7.69 -27.04
N ILE A 345 -3.26 -8.66 -27.91
CA ILE A 345 -2.24 -8.54 -28.95
C ILE A 345 -2.95 -8.55 -30.29
N SER A 346 -2.88 -7.45 -31.02
CA SER A 346 -3.60 -7.27 -32.29
C SER A 346 -2.69 -6.75 -33.38
N PRO A 347 -2.90 -7.13 -34.66
CA PRO A 347 -2.13 -6.58 -35.75
C PRO A 347 -2.47 -5.10 -35.97
N GLU A 348 -1.48 -4.30 -36.36
CA GLU A 348 -1.71 -2.87 -36.70
C GLU A 348 -2.76 -2.70 -37.82
N ASN A 349 -2.79 -3.66 -38.75
CA ASN A 349 -3.76 -3.68 -39.84
C ASN A 349 -5.09 -4.31 -39.37
N ARG A 350 -6.12 -3.46 -39.17
CA ARG A 350 -7.47 -3.87 -38.76
C ARG A 350 -8.15 -4.90 -39.69
N LYS A 351 -7.73 -5.05 -40.95
CA LYS A 351 -8.26 -6.10 -41.85
C LYS A 351 -7.84 -7.53 -41.42
N LYS A 352 -6.87 -7.66 -40.51
CA LYS A 352 -6.36 -8.93 -40.00
C LYS A 352 -6.83 -9.24 -38.57
N ILE A 353 -7.95 -8.66 -38.14
CA ILE A 353 -8.44 -8.77 -36.75
C ILE A 353 -8.66 -10.23 -36.27
N ALA A 354 -8.86 -11.18 -37.19
CA ALA A 354 -8.96 -12.61 -36.88
C ALA A 354 -7.64 -13.24 -36.32
N LEU A 355 -6.52 -12.53 -36.45
CA LEU A 355 -5.22 -12.88 -35.86
C LEU A 355 -5.02 -12.32 -34.45
N THR A 356 -5.98 -11.55 -33.94
CA THR A 356 -5.94 -11.01 -32.57
C THR A 356 -5.90 -12.15 -31.56
N GLN A 357 -5.04 -12.00 -30.56
CA GLN A 357 -5.01 -12.86 -29.38
C GLN A 357 -5.50 -12.04 -28.19
N VAL A 358 -6.37 -12.65 -27.40
CA VAL A 358 -6.96 -12.04 -26.22
C VAL A 358 -6.68 -12.96 -25.05
N TYR A 359 -6.14 -12.38 -23.98
CA TYR A 359 -5.81 -13.08 -22.77
C TYR A 359 -6.63 -12.47 -21.64
N LEU A 360 -7.40 -13.27 -20.92
CA LEU A 360 -8.07 -12.86 -19.69
C LEU A 360 -7.03 -12.81 -18.57
N ILE A 361 -7.00 -11.71 -17.82
CA ILE A 361 -6.20 -11.59 -16.60
C ILE A 361 -7.16 -11.86 -15.43
N ASP A 362 -7.05 -13.05 -14.85
CA ASP A 362 -7.77 -13.41 -13.63
C ASP A 362 -7.03 -12.81 -12.43
N LEU A 363 -7.58 -11.71 -11.90
CA LEU A 363 -7.04 -11.01 -10.74
C LEU A 363 -7.19 -11.81 -9.45
N ASP A 364 -8.18 -12.68 -9.34
CA ASP A 364 -8.44 -13.45 -8.11
C ASP A 364 -7.47 -14.63 -8.00
N GLN A 365 -7.12 -15.25 -9.13
CA GLN A 365 -6.11 -16.32 -9.21
C GLN A 365 -4.70 -15.83 -9.50
N GLU A 366 -4.53 -14.56 -9.86
CA GLU A 366 -3.26 -13.96 -10.29
C GLU A 366 -2.63 -14.68 -11.50
N LYS A 367 -3.48 -15.06 -12.46
CA LYS A 367 -3.11 -15.81 -13.66
C LYS A 367 -3.62 -15.15 -14.93
N VAL A 368 -3.05 -15.56 -16.05
CA VAL A 368 -3.49 -15.13 -17.38
C VAL A 368 -3.88 -16.36 -18.19
N GLU A 369 -5.01 -16.29 -18.88
CA GLU A 369 -5.55 -17.39 -19.69
C GLU A 369 -5.85 -16.90 -21.12
N GLU A 370 -5.35 -17.60 -22.13
CA GLU A 370 -5.67 -17.28 -23.54
C GLU A 370 -7.12 -17.70 -23.86
N ILE A 371 -7.89 -16.78 -24.41
CA ILE A 371 -9.26 -17.04 -24.86
C ILE A 371 -9.19 -17.69 -26.24
N SER A 372 -9.50 -18.99 -26.27
CA SER A 372 -9.48 -19.79 -27.50
C SER A 372 -10.63 -19.47 -28.46
N GLU A 373 -11.75 -18.96 -27.94
CA GLU A 373 -12.92 -18.65 -28.75
C GLU A 373 -12.75 -17.33 -29.53
N LYS A 374 -12.73 -17.44 -30.86
CA LYS A 374 -12.55 -16.30 -31.77
C LYS A 374 -13.87 -15.65 -32.15
N ASN A 375 -14.52 -15.02 -31.18
CA ASN A 375 -15.70 -14.18 -31.46
C ASN A 375 -15.25 -12.78 -31.94
N VAL A 376 -15.40 -12.51 -33.23
CA VAL A 376 -14.97 -11.25 -33.85
C VAL A 376 -15.68 -10.03 -33.24
N SER A 377 -16.97 -10.15 -32.88
CA SER A 377 -17.72 -9.07 -32.22
C SER A 377 -17.12 -8.74 -30.85
N PHE A 378 -16.74 -9.75 -30.08
CA PHE A 378 -16.06 -9.58 -28.81
C PHE A 378 -14.69 -8.91 -29.00
N PHE A 379 -13.90 -9.31 -30.00
CA PHE A 379 -12.60 -8.68 -30.26
C PHE A 379 -12.70 -7.20 -30.59
N TYR A 380 -13.70 -6.79 -31.39
CA TYR A 380 -13.97 -5.37 -31.61
C TYR A 380 -14.28 -4.64 -30.29
N LYS A 381 -15.14 -5.22 -29.46
CA LYS A 381 -15.50 -4.65 -28.16
C LYS A 381 -14.28 -4.44 -27.25
N VAL A 382 -13.40 -5.43 -27.14
CA VAL A 382 -12.19 -5.35 -26.31
C VAL A 382 -11.18 -4.36 -26.91
N LEU A 383 -11.06 -4.26 -28.24
CA LEU A 383 -10.14 -3.30 -28.88
C LEU A 383 -10.61 -1.85 -28.77
N GLU A 384 -11.93 -1.63 -28.76
CA GLU A 384 -12.55 -0.32 -28.57
C GLU A 384 -12.42 0.19 -27.13
N THR A 385 -12.45 -0.69 -26.13
CA THR A 385 -12.21 -0.28 -24.73
C THR A 385 -10.72 -0.16 -24.43
N SER A 386 -10.33 0.83 -23.63
CA SER A 386 -9.01 0.92 -23.01
C SER A 386 -9.17 0.92 -21.50
N ALA A 387 -8.31 0.20 -20.80
CA ALA A 387 -8.10 0.54 -19.39
C ALA A 387 -7.51 1.94 -19.33
N ASP A 388 -8.21 2.86 -18.69
CA ASP A 388 -7.61 4.14 -18.30
C ASP A 388 -6.76 3.83 -17.05
N GLY A 389 -5.48 4.21 -17.06
CA GLY A 389 -4.50 3.78 -16.04
C GLY A 389 -4.89 4.09 -14.59
N TYR A 390 -5.85 5.02 -14.40
CA TYR A 390 -6.34 5.50 -13.12
C TYR A 390 -7.85 5.71 -13.07
N LYS A 391 -8.61 5.21 -14.04
CA LYS A 391 -10.08 5.18 -13.98
C LYS A 391 -10.57 3.80 -14.35
N LEU A 392 -10.81 2.99 -13.33
CA LEU A 392 -11.80 1.91 -13.28
C LEU A 392 -12.03 1.53 -11.81
#